data_AF-A0A847IX51-F1
#
_entry.id   AF-A0A847IX51-F1
#
_cell.length_a   1.000
_cell.length_b   1.000
_cell.length_c   1.000
_cell.angle_alpha   90.00
_cell.angle_beta   90.00
_cell.angle_gamma   90.00
#
_symmetry.space_group_name_H-M   'P 1'
#
loop_
_entity.id
_entity.type
_entity.pdbx_description
1 polymer ?
#
loop_
_entity_poly.entity_id
_entity_poly.type
_entity_poly.pdbx_seq_one_letter_code
_entity_poly.pdbx_strand_id
1 'polypeptide(L)'
;MNFKVGDKVKFLNESGGGEIKKIISSNLVSVQIDDGFEIPTLITELIKVDEEPETPKMMFTQQQFRRQPPAPTETSDDDENYYEEGRVSPLEIFRSRGDDKKGIYLAFVPHDQKWLLTGLLDIYLVNYSEYEALFSLFLRKPNGAWEGVDYDVIKQNSKILLDTIKREEIEKWSYGIFQILFHKDLSSKVLSPLSSVFSFKPTKLYHENAYQNSVFISGKAFLLIVCELALHPVVAVSELNEKFDEEVLQQTAKMKKPEEFINKHKTSPREAVVDLHIEELLDNYSKMTNHEILNYQLNYFTKCLESGVNNYLTKITFIHGIGDGVLKARMLEILKEYDNVQTKDASMHQFGYGTLDVLIWHSAQV
;
A
#
# COMPACT_ATOMS: atom_id res chain seq x y z
N MET A 1 6.76 18.83 -25.89
CA MET A 1 8.09 18.54 -25.31
C MET A 1 9.10 19.47 -25.96
N ASN A 2 10.06 20.04 -25.22
CA ASN A 2 11.44 20.28 -25.67
C ASN A 2 12.28 21.07 -24.64
N PHE A 3 12.34 20.60 -23.40
CA PHE A 3 13.42 20.99 -22.49
C PHE A 3 14.38 19.83 -22.38
N LYS A 4 15.66 20.08 -22.64
CA LYS A 4 16.74 19.13 -22.50
C LYS A 4 17.69 19.60 -21.41
N VAL A 5 18.40 18.65 -20.80
CA VAL A 5 19.51 18.96 -19.89
C VAL A 5 20.53 19.82 -20.65
N GLY A 6 20.87 20.98 -20.10
CA GLY A 6 21.72 22.00 -20.70
C GLY A 6 21.00 23.21 -21.32
N ASP A 7 19.66 23.21 -21.38
CA ASP A 7 18.91 24.38 -21.89
C ASP A 7 18.91 25.52 -20.86
N LYS A 8 19.22 26.76 -21.31
CA LYS A 8 19.03 27.98 -20.51
C LYS A 8 17.57 28.39 -20.49
N VAL A 9 17.04 28.60 -19.30
CA VAL A 9 15.62 28.89 -19.07
C VAL A 9 15.45 30.06 -18.12
N LYS A 10 14.39 30.83 -18.32
CA LYS A 10 13.96 31.90 -17.43
C LYS A 10 12.66 31.51 -16.75
N PHE A 11 12.51 31.87 -15.48
CA PHE A 11 11.26 31.67 -14.76
C PHE A 11 10.17 32.62 -15.29
N LEU A 12 8.94 32.11 -15.44
CA LEU A 12 7.81 32.87 -15.98
C LEU A 12 7.29 33.92 -14.99
N ASN A 13 7.23 33.55 -13.70
CA ASN A 13 6.60 34.34 -12.64
C ASN A 13 7.60 34.98 -11.67
N GLU A 14 8.90 34.74 -11.85
CA GLU A 14 9.95 35.23 -10.95
C GLU A 14 11.12 35.87 -11.72
N SER A 15 11.80 36.81 -11.07
CA SER A 15 13.01 37.43 -11.60
C SER A 15 14.20 36.50 -11.41
N GLY A 16 14.50 35.70 -12.42
CA GLY A 16 15.65 34.80 -12.41
C GLY A 16 15.60 33.81 -13.57
N GLY A 17 16.65 33.02 -13.69
CA GLY A 17 16.78 31.95 -14.67
C GLY A 17 17.95 31.05 -14.33
N GLY A 18 18.13 30.00 -15.10
CA GLY A 18 19.20 29.04 -14.88
C GLY A 18 19.32 28.03 -16.01
N GLU A 19 20.11 27.00 -15.78
CA GLU A 19 20.33 25.90 -16.73
C GLU A 19 19.69 24.62 -16.21
N ILE A 20 18.97 23.89 -17.06
CA ILE A 20 18.39 22.61 -16.66
C ILE A 20 19.51 21.57 -16.45
N LYS A 21 19.71 21.11 -15.21
CA LYS A 21 20.69 20.06 -14.89
C LYS A 21 20.11 18.65 -14.93
N LYS A 22 18.83 18.50 -14.59
CA LYS A 22 18.20 17.19 -14.50
C LYS A 22 16.72 17.25 -14.80
N ILE A 23 16.20 16.28 -15.53
CA ILE A 23 14.76 16.08 -15.71
C ILE A 23 14.31 15.09 -14.64
N ILE A 24 13.45 15.53 -13.72
CA ILE A 24 13.00 14.71 -12.58
C ILE A 24 11.77 13.89 -12.99
N SER A 25 10.87 14.47 -13.78
CA SER A 25 9.66 13.80 -14.28
C SER A 25 9.19 14.44 -15.60
N SER A 26 8.05 14.02 -16.14
CA SER A 26 7.48 14.58 -17.37
C SER A 26 7.06 16.06 -17.27
N ASN A 27 6.91 16.60 -16.05
CA ASN A 27 6.47 17.98 -15.79
C ASN A 27 7.41 18.77 -14.87
N LEU A 28 8.43 18.15 -14.27
CA LEU A 28 9.33 18.76 -13.30
C LEU A 28 10.80 18.63 -13.73
N VAL A 29 11.54 19.74 -13.72
CA VAL A 29 12.97 19.79 -14.05
C VAL A 29 13.75 20.53 -12.96
N SER A 30 14.99 20.13 -12.72
CA SER A 30 15.92 20.82 -11.83
C SER A 30 16.67 21.91 -12.62
N VAL A 31 16.47 23.17 -12.25
CA VAL A 31 17.12 24.34 -12.84
C VAL A 31 18.20 24.84 -11.88
N GLN A 32 19.44 24.84 -12.33
CA GLN A 32 20.55 25.41 -11.57
C GLN A 32 20.66 26.91 -11.85
N ILE A 33 20.51 27.72 -10.82
CA ILE A 33 20.67 29.18 -10.88
C ILE A 33 22.16 29.58 -10.78
N ASP A 34 22.47 30.84 -11.07
CA ASP A 34 23.85 31.37 -11.10
C ASP A 34 24.61 31.20 -9.77
N ASP A 35 23.90 31.14 -8.64
CA ASP A 35 24.46 30.88 -7.29
C ASP A 35 24.82 29.40 -7.05
N GLY A 36 24.63 28.52 -8.04
CA GLY A 36 25.01 27.11 -8.00
C GLY A 36 23.99 26.18 -7.34
N PHE A 37 22.88 26.71 -6.82
CA PHE A 37 21.78 25.93 -6.24
C PHE A 37 20.86 25.37 -7.31
N GLU A 38 20.38 24.14 -7.10
CA GLU A 38 19.44 23.44 -7.96
C GLU A 38 18.01 23.58 -7.42
N ILE A 39 17.13 24.22 -8.18
CA ILE A 39 15.73 24.45 -7.81
C ILE A 39 14.83 23.56 -8.68
N PRO A 40 13.98 22.71 -8.08
CA PRO A 40 12.96 21.97 -8.82
C PRO A 40 11.89 22.95 -9.33
N THR A 41 11.70 23.02 -10.64
CA THR A 41 10.74 23.93 -11.28
C THR A 41 9.88 23.21 -12.29
N LEU A 42 8.60 23.57 -12.35
CA LEU A 42 7.68 23.01 -13.34
C LEU A 42 8.02 23.52 -14.73
N ILE A 43 7.90 22.63 -15.72
CA ILE A 43 8.14 22.95 -17.13
C ILE A 43 7.21 24.07 -17.63
N THR A 44 6.01 24.21 -17.04
CA THR A 44 5.05 25.26 -17.36
C THR A 44 5.47 26.65 -16.89
N GLU A 45 6.43 26.73 -15.96
CA GLU A 45 6.93 27.97 -15.39
C GLU A 45 8.29 28.37 -16.00
N LEU A 46 8.71 27.69 -17.07
CA LEU A 46 9.99 27.91 -17.72
C LEU A 46 9.82 28.40 -19.16
N ILE A 47 10.59 29.41 -19.51
CA ILE A 47 10.72 29.91 -20.88
C ILE A 47 12.15 29.65 -21.35
N LYS A 48 12.33 28.98 -22.49
CA LYS A 48 13.64 28.76 -23.10
C LYS A 48 14.21 30.07 -23.64
N VAL A 49 15.45 30.38 -23.30
CA VAL A 49 16.16 31.56 -23.80
C VAL A 49 17.14 31.12 -24.88
N ASP A 50 16.84 31.43 -26.13
CA ASP A 50 17.77 31.28 -27.24
C ASP A 50 18.64 32.57 -27.33
N GLU A 51 19.96 32.44 -27.31
CA GLU A 51 20.90 33.58 -27.36
C GLU A 51 21.09 34.11 -28.79
N GLU A 52 20.71 35.39 -29.02
CA GLU A 52 21.39 36.49 -29.78
C GLU A 52 20.41 37.47 -30.49
N PRO A 53 20.76 38.75 -30.75
CA PRO A 53 21.49 39.72 -29.92
C PRO A 53 20.72 41.07 -29.70
N GLU A 54 21.12 41.77 -28.65
CA GLU A 54 21.09 43.22 -28.32
C GLU A 54 19.91 44.17 -28.72
N THR A 55 19.19 44.63 -27.65
CA THR A 55 18.83 46.03 -27.22
C THR A 55 18.25 47.07 -28.23
N PRO A 56 17.75 48.29 -27.84
CA PRO A 56 17.66 48.93 -26.51
C PRO A 56 16.41 49.82 -26.18
N LYS A 57 16.34 50.22 -24.88
CA LYS A 57 16.22 51.60 -24.31
C LYS A 57 14.90 52.12 -23.67
N MET A 58 15.15 52.74 -22.48
CA MET A 58 14.45 53.84 -21.76
C MET A 58 13.39 53.41 -20.73
N MET A 59 13.26 53.96 -19.52
CA MET A 59 13.81 55.17 -18.90
C MET A 59 13.69 55.10 -17.36
N PHE A 60 14.53 55.88 -16.68
CA PHE A 60 14.61 56.25 -15.25
C PHE A 60 13.29 56.50 -14.49
N THR A 61 13.28 56.29 -13.17
CA THR A 61 13.37 57.36 -12.13
C THR A 61 13.55 56.76 -10.71
N GLN A 62 14.57 57.24 -9.99
CA GLN A 62 14.84 57.04 -8.56
C GLN A 62 14.27 58.19 -7.70
N GLN A 63 13.75 57.89 -6.52
CA GLN A 63 13.73 58.78 -5.33
C GLN A 63 13.65 57.89 -4.07
N GLN A 64 14.77 57.61 -3.40
CA GLN A 64 15.44 58.34 -2.31
C GLN A 64 15.07 57.85 -0.89
N PHE A 65 16.00 57.08 -0.31
CA PHE A 65 16.51 57.02 1.07
C PHE A 65 15.62 57.31 2.29
N ARG A 66 15.59 56.36 3.25
CA ARG A 66 16.23 56.57 4.57
C ARG A 66 16.54 55.25 5.31
N ARG A 67 17.81 55.06 5.68
CA ARG A 67 18.29 54.08 6.67
C ARG A 67 18.24 54.68 8.07
N GLN A 68 17.89 53.89 9.09
CA GLN A 68 18.55 53.91 10.39
C GLN A 68 18.72 52.47 10.95
N PRO A 69 19.83 52.15 11.65
CA PRO A 69 20.26 50.79 12.01
C PRO A 69 20.18 50.53 13.55
N PRO A 70 20.80 49.48 14.16
CA PRO A 70 20.18 48.21 14.56
C PRO A 70 20.26 47.90 16.09
N ALA A 71 19.75 46.70 16.48
CA ALA A 71 20.11 45.81 17.61
C ALA A 71 19.03 45.60 18.71
N PRO A 72 19.06 44.50 19.51
CA PRO A 72 19.77 43.21 19.39
C PRO A 72 18.88 41.95 19.54
N THR A 73 19.49 40.82 19.17
CA THR A 73 19.15 39.38 19.33
C THR A 73 18.38 38.95 20.57
N GLU A 74 17.42 38.04 20.38
CA GLU A 74 17.25 36.85 21.24
C GLU A 74 17.00 35.61 20.36
N THR A 75 17.81 34.59 20.63
CA THR A 75 17.72 33.23 20.12
C THR A 75 16.55 32.49 20.74
N SER A 76 15.76 31.82 19.92
CA SER A 76 15.12 30.56 20.32
C SER A 76 15.07 29.66 19.09
N ASP A 77 15.81 28.56 19.19
CA ASP A 77 15.57 27.34 18.41
C ASP A 77 14.08 27.02 18.47
N ASP A 78 13.41 27.00 17.32
CA ASP A 78 12.13 26.32 17.14
C ASP A 78 11.99 25.96 15.65
N ASP A 79 12.16 24.66 15.41
CA ASP A 79 11.67 23.86 14.29
C ASP A 79 11.66 24.49 12.89
N GLU A 80 12.65 24.08 12.10
CA GLU A 80 12.52 23.92 10.66
C GLU A 80 11.38 22.94 10.32
N ASN A 81 10.14 23.38 10.46
CA ASN A 81 9.02 22.82 9.69
C ASN A 81 9.05 23.51 8.32
N TYR A 82 9.88 22.95 7.44
CA TYR A 82 9.76 23.12 6.01
C TYR A 82 8.40 22.55 5.61
N TYR A 83 7.35 23.37 5.59
CA TYR A 83 6.06 22.95 5.07
C TYR A 83 6.24 22.62 3.59
N GLU A 84 6.30 21.33 3.26
CA GLU A 84 5.96 20.86 1.92
C GLU A 84 4.64 21.51 1.53
N GLU A 85 4.53 22.11 0.34
CA GLU A 85 3.25 22.48 -0.28
C GLU A 85 2.46 21.20 -0.60
N GLY A 86 2.02 20.53 0.46
CA GLY A 86 1.29 19.27 0.40
C GLY A 86 -0.20 19.53 0.29
N ARG A 87 -0.92 18.54 -0.27
CA ARG A 87 -2.39 18.46 -0.29
C ARG A 87 -3.06 18.50 1.09
N VAL A 88 -2.28 18.51 2.18
CA VAL A 88 -2.73 18.60 3.57
C VAL A 88 -2.62 20.03 4.06
N SER A 89 -3.68 20.56 4.66
CA SER A 89 -3.69 21.88 5.28
C SER A 89 -4.33 21.84 6.67
N PRO A 90 -3.91 22.69 7.62
CA PRO A 90 -4.53 22.76 8.94
C PRO A 90 -5.97 23.26 8.84
N LEU A 91 -6.80 22.91 9.84
CA LEU A 91 -8.15 23.46 9.96
C LEU A 91 -8.12 24.88 10.52
N GLU A 92 -9.01 25.75 10.02
CA GLU A 92 -9.12 27.16 10.45
C GLU A 92 -9.91 27.32 11.77
N ILE A 93 -9.61 26.48 12.77
CA ILE A 93 -10.41 26.32 14.00
C ILE A 93 -10.52 27.63 14.81
N PHE A 94 -9.50 28.47 14.79
CA PHE A 94 -9.44 29.72 15.57
C PHE A 94 -10.41 30.82 15.11
N ARG A 95 -11.03 30.68 13.92
CA ARG A 95 -11.84 31.76 13.31
C ARG A 95 -13.35 31.57 13.45
N SER A 96 -13.82 30.43 13.95
CA SER A 96 -15.25 30.09 13.87
C SER A 96 -15.88 29.70 15.21
N ARG A 97 -17.14 30.12 15.38
CA ARG A 97 -18.07 29.65 16.42
C ARG A 97 -18.97 28.60 15.77
N GLY A 98 -18.78 27.33 16.10
CA GLY A 98 -19.63 26.23 15.62
C GLY A 98 -19.73 25.12 16.66
N ASP A 99 -20.80 24.34 16.59
CA ASP A 99 -21.06 23.16 17.44
C ASP A 99 -20.74 21.86 16.70
N ASP A 100 -19.84 21.94 15.71
CA ASP A 100 -19.38 20.78 14.96
C ASP A 100 -18.68 19.80 15.92
N LYS A 101 -19.04 18.52 15.85
CA LYS A 101 -18.54 17.50 16.77
C LYS A 101 -17.17 16.99 16.34
N LYS A 102 -16.35 16.54 17.29
CA LYS A 102 -15.08 15.86 16.93
C LYS A 102 -15.37 14.62 16.08
N GLY A 103 -14.62 14.45 15.01
CA GLY A 103 -14.89 13.40 14.03
C GLY A 103 -14.15 13.53 12.71
N ILE A 104 -14.49 12.63 11.80
CA ILE A 104 -14.02 12.63 10.42
C ILE A 104 -15.18 13.01 9.50
N TYR A 105 -14.91 13.92 8.56
CA TYR A 105 -15.92 14.42 7.62
C TYR A 105 -15.41 14.33 6.18
N LEU A 106 -16.33 14.06 5.26
CA LEU A 106 -16.12 14.24 3.83
C LEU A 106 -16.77 15.56 3.42
N ALA A 107 -15.99 16.45 2.82
CA ALA A 107 -16.42 17.80 2.49
C ALA A 107 -16.31 18.08 1.00
N PHE A 108 -17.35 18.67 0.43
CA PHE A 108 -17.40 19.12 -0.95
C PHE A 108 -17.48 20.64 -0.99
N VAL A 109 -16.46 21.28 -1.54
CA VAL A 109 -16.22 22.73 -1.43
C VAL A 109 -16.19 23.36 -2.82
N PRO A 110 -17.14 24.25 -3.17
CA PRO A 110 -17.07 24.98 -4.42
C PRO A 110 -15.86 25.92 -4.43
N HIS A 111 -15.10 25.95 -5.53
CA HIS A 111 -14.00 26.91 -5.70
C HIS A 111 -14.50 28.35 -5.60
N ASP A 112 -15.65 28.62 -6.22
CA ASP A 112 -16.28 29.93 -6.16
C ASP A 112 -17.41 29.96 -5.12
N GLN A 113 -17.16 30.68 -4.03
CA GLN A 113 -18.08 30.82 -2.90
C GLN A 113 -19.28 31.75 -3.20
N LYS A 114 -19.26 32.50 -4.32
CA LYS A 114 -20.42 33.24 -4.82
C LYS A 114 -21.30 32.36 -5.70
N TRP A 115 -20.71 31.42 -6.42
CA TRP A 115 -21.40 30.55 -7.38
C TRP A 115 -21.31 29.08 -6.98
N LEU A 116 -22.07 28.71 -5.95
CA LEU A 116 -21.97 27.39 -5.29
C LEU A 116 -22.32 26.20 -6.20
N LEU A 117 -23.12 26.43 -7.24
CA LEU A 117 -23.67 25.38 -8.10
C LEU A 117 -22.88 25.18 -9.40
N THR A 118 -21.88 26.02 -9.68
CA THR A 118 -21.12 25.99 -10.94
C THR A 118 -19.62 25.87 -10.64
N GLY A 119 -18.82 25.63 -11.69
CA GLY A 119 -17.38 25.49 -11.56
C GLY A 119 -16.93 24.18 -10.90
N LEU A 120 -15.66 24.17 -10.51
CA LEU A 120 -14.99 23.03 -9.88
C LEU A 120 -15.39 22.88 -8.41
N LEU A 121 -15.25 21.65 -7.93
CA LEU A 121 -15.59 21.25 -6.59
C LEU A 121 -14.42 20.48 -6.00
N ASP A 122 -13.83 21.00 -4.93
CA ASP A 122 -12.82 20.28 -4.16
C ASP A 122 -13.47 19.31 -3.20
N ILE A 123 -12.84 18.16 -3.06
CA ILE A 123 -13.26 17.12 -2.14
C ILE A 123 -12.18 16.94 -1.09
N TYR A 124 -12.50 17.22 0.15
CA TYR A 124 -11.60 17.08 1.28
C TYR A 124 -12.06 15.96 2.21
N LEU A 125 -11.10 15.19 2.71
CA LEU A 125 -11.27 14.49 3.98
C LEU A 125 -10.80 15.43 5.09
N VAL A 126 -11.65 15.64 6.08
CA VAL A 126 -11.43 16.55 7.21
C VAL A 126 -11.29 15.71 8.46
N ASN A 127 -10.17 15.85 9.16
CA ASN A 127 -9.92 15.23 10.45
C ASN A 127 -10.03 16.27 11.55
N TYR A 128 -11.21 16.40 12.15
CA TYR A 128 -11.43 17.21 13.33
C TYR A 128 -11.38 16.33 14.59
N SER A 129 -10.22 15.73 14.81
CA SER A 129 -9.97 14.89 15.98
C SER A 129 -8.54 15.06 16.50
N GLU A 130 -8.33 14.48 17.68
CA GLU A 130 -7.02 14.37 18.34
C GLU A 130 -6.24 13.11 17.94
N TYR A 131 -6.71 12.38 16.93
CA TYR A 131 -6.05 11.19 16.38
C TYR A 131 -5.51 11.52 15.00
N GLU A 132 -4.34 10.97 14.67
CA GLU A 132 -3.99 10.80 13.26
C GLU A 132 -4.84 9.66 12.68
N ALA A 133 -5.25 9.80 11.44
CA ALA A 133 -6.11 8.83 10.78
C ALA A 133 -5.41 8.31 9.52
N LEU A 134 -5.12 7.02 9.49
CA LEU A 134 -4.69 6.33 8.28
C LEU A 134 -5.94 5.89 7.56
N PHE A 135 -6.14 6.32 6.32
CA PHE A 135 -7.35 6.03 5.56
C PHE A 135 -7.06 5.32 4.24
N SER A 136 -8.06 4.58 3.77
CA SER A 136 -8.18 4.13 2.40
C SER A 136 -9.59 4.40 1.89
N LEU A 137 -9.69 4.98 0.70
CA LEU A 137 -10.93 5.38 0.04
C LEU A 137 -11.22 4.48 -1.16
N PHE A 138 -12.42 3.92 -1.17
CA PHE A 138 -12.95 3.16 -2.29
C PHE A 138 -14.23 3.79 -2.82
N LEU A 139 -14.33 3.96 -4.14
CA LEU A 139 -15.56 4.38 -4.82
C LEU A 139 -16.15 3.20 -5.62
N ARG A 140 -17.47 3.16 -5.75
CA ARG A 140 -18.15 2.12 -6.52
C ARG A 140 -18.31 2.55 -7.97
N LYS A 141 -17.86 1.71 -8.91
CA LYS A 141 -18.05 1.91 -10.35
C LYS A 141 -19.47 1.53 -10.79
N PRO A 142 -19.96 2.04 -11.93
CA PRO A 142 -21.28 1.70 -12.47
C PRO A 142 -21.49 0.20 -12.73
N ASN A 143 -20.43 -0.54 -13.03
CA ASN A 143 -20.46 -1.99 -13.21
C ASN A 143 -20.50 -2.79 -11.89
N GLY A 144 -20.54 -2.10 -10.75
CA GLY A 144 -20.57 -2.70 -9.42
C GLY A 144 -19.20 -3.01 -8.80
N ALA A 145 -18.10 -2.87 -9.54
CA ALA A 145 -16.76 -3.07 -9.02
C ALA A 145 -16.32 -1.93 -8.08
N TRP A 146 -15.37 -2.21 -7.20
CA TRP A 146 -14.75 -1.21 -6.33
C TRP A 146 -13.44 -0.71 -6.93
N GLU A 147 -13.19 0.59 -6.83
CA GLU A 147 -11.94 1.23 -7.20
C GLU A 147 -11.31 1.86 -5.96
N GLY A 148 -10.07 1.50 -5.64
CA GLY A 148 -9.28 2.22 -4.63
C GLY A 148 -8.81 3.54 -5.24
N VAL A 149 -9.33 4.65 -4.70
CA VAL A 149 -9.12 5.99 -5.26
C VAL A 149 -7.96 6.70 -4.59
N ASP A 150 -7.83 6.57 -3.27
CA ASP A 150 -6.80 7.25 -2.50
C ASP A 150 -6.54 6.54 -1.17
N TYR A 151 -5.37 6.77 -0.60
CA TYR A 151 -4.98 6.36 0.73
C TYR A 151 -3.87 7.28 1.24
N ASP A 152 -3.93 7.65 2.51
CA ASP A 152 -2.88 8.43 3.16
C ASP A 152 -3.06 8.47 4.66
N VAL A 153 -2.19 9.22 5.34
CA VAL A 153 -2.32 9.62 6.73
C VAL A 153 -2.76 11.08 6.79
N ILE A 154 -3.87 11.35 7.48
CA ILE A 154 -4.32 12.71 7.78
C ILE A 154 -4.05 13.04 9.25
N LYS A 155 -3.25 14.10 9.46
CA LYS A 155 -2.87 14.57 10.79
C LYS A 155 -4.09 15.08 11.57
N GLN A 156 -3.94 15.15 12.88
CA GLN A 156 -4.92 15.75 13.79
C GLN A 156 -5.27 17.17 13.33
N ASN A 157 -6.54 17.56 13.47
CA ASN A 157 -7.02 18.91 13.17
C ASN A 157 -6.55 19.46 11.80
N SER A 158 -6.55 18.60 10.78
CA SER A 158 -6.16 18.95 9.42
C SER A 158 -7.22 18.49 8.41
N LYS A 159 -7.06 18.91 7.15
CA LYS A 159 -7.81 18.44 6.00
C LYS A 159 -6.86 18.06 4.88
N ILE A 160 -7.21 17.05 4.11
CA ILE A 160 -6.46 16.59 2.93
C ILE A 160 -7.34 16.70 1.69
N LEU A 161 -6.81 17.31 0.63
CA LEU A 161 -7.46 17.35 -0.67
C LEU A 161 -7.36 15.96 -1.31
N LEU A 162 -8.51 15.33 -1.52
CA LEU A 162 -8.63 14.03 -2.18
C LEU A 162 -8.66 14.20 -3.70
N ASP A 163 -9.47 15.15 -4.19
CA ASP A 163 -9.61 15.42 -5.62
C ASP A 163 -10.27 16.78 -5.88
N THR A 164 -10.11 17.30 -7.10
CA THR A 164 -10.81 18.48 -7.62
C THR A 164 -11.61 18.06 -8.85
N ILE A 165 -12.93 18.04 -8.73
CA ILE A 165 -13.81 17.44 -9.74
C ILE A 165 -14.66 18.46 -10.47
N LYS A 166 -15.11 18.09 -11.67
CA LYS A 166 -16.22 18.77 -12.36
C LYS A 166 -17.56 18.27 -11.84
N ARG A 167 -18.62 19.04 -12.08
CA ARG A 167 -19.99 18.70 -11.63
C ARG A 167 -20.51 17.37 -12.18
N GLU A 168 -20.10 17.01 -13.39
CA GLU A 168 -20.45 15.75 -14.06
C GLU A 168 -19.93 14.51 -13.30
N GLU A 169 -18.86 14.68 -12.52
CA GLU A 169 -18.21 13.59 -11.79
C GLU A 169 -18.81 13.36 -10.39
N ILE A 170 -19.76 14.20 -9.95
CA ILE A 170 -20.42 14.08 -8.64
C ILE A 170 -21.06 12.70 -8.45
N GLU A 171 -21.62 12.12 -9.52
CA GLU A 171 -22.24 10.79 -9.47
C GLU A 171 -21.23 9.72 -8.97
N LYS A 172 -19.98 9.77 -9.48
CA LYS A 172 -18.89 8.86 -9.11
C LYS A 172 -18.55 8.97 -7.61
N TRP A 173 -18.66 10.17 -7.05
CA TRP A 173 -18.31 10.49 -5.66
C TRP A 173 -19.49 10.36 -4.69
N SER A 174 -20.65 9.91 -5.16
CA SER A 174 -21.87 9.87 -4.36
C SER A 174 -22.03 8.64 -3.46
N TYR A 175 -21.21 7.61 -3.69
CA TYR A 175 -21.22 6.35 -2.95
C TYR A 175 -19.82 5.76 -2.85
N GLY A 176 -19.37 5.52 -1.62
CA GLY A 176 -18.05 4.98 -1.37
C GLY A 176 -17.88 4.44 0.05
N ILE A 177 -16.67 3.97 0.33
CA ILE A 177 -16.27 3.42 1.63
C ILE A 177 -14.95 4.05 2.04
N PHE A 178 -14.90 4.51 3.29
CA PHE A 178 -13.66 4.80 3.99
C PHE A 178 -13.32 3.67 4.95
N GLN A 179 -12.10 3.16 4.88
CA GLN A 179 -11.49 2.37 5.93
C GLN A 179 -10.49 3.26 6.67
N ILE A 180 -10.61 3.36 8.00
CA ILE A 180 -9.82 4.28 8.82
C ILE A 180 -9.27 3.56 10.05
N LEU A 181 -7.97 3.71 10.28
CA LEU A 181 -7.29 3.35 11.51
C LEU A 181 -6.90 4.63 12.25
N PHE A 182 -7.23 4.71 13.53
CA PHE A 182 -6.90 5.84 14.38
C PHE A 182 -5.61 5.57 15.14
N HIS A 183 -4.66 6.50 15.07
CA HIS A 183 -3.38 6.44 15.76
C HIS A 183 -3.20 7.67 16.65
N LYS A 184 -2.67 7.45 17.85
CA LYS A 184 -2.29 8.50 18.79
C LYS A 184 -1.20 7.96 19.70
N ASP A 185 -0.05 8.65 19.76
CA ASP A 185 1.14 8.16 20.45
C ASP A 185 0.89 7.87 21.93
N LEU A 186 0.13 8.75 22.60
CA LEU A 186 -0.28 8.57 23.99
C LEU A 186 -1.80 8.72 24.11
N SER A 187 -2.47 7.61 24.35
CA SER A 187 -3.92 7.55 24.50
C SER A 187 -4.31 6.61 25.64
N SER A 188 -5.33 7.00 26.42
CA SER A 188 -5.98 6.12 27.40
C SER A 188 -7.00 5.17 26.78
N LYS A 189 -7.26 5.31 25.47
CA LYS A 189 -8.26 4.55 24.74
C LYS A 189 -7.73 4.17 23.37
N VAL A 190 -8.00 2.94 22.95
CA VAL A 190 -7.72 2.45 21.60
C VAL A 190 -9.02 2.34 20.85
N LEU A 191 -9.19 3.14 19.80
CA LEU A 191 -10.39 3.12 18.96
C LEU A 191 -10.41 1.89 18.06
N SER A 192 -11.61 1.38 17.77
CA SER A 192 -11.77 0.32 16.78
C SER A 192 -11.43 0.79 15.36
N PRO A 193 -10.93 -0.10 14.48
CA PRO A 193 -10.89 0.18 13.05
C PRO A 193 -12.29 0.57 12.54
N LEU A 194 -12.37 1.65 11.78
CA LEU A 194 -13.62 2.10 11.18
C LEU A 194 -13.70 1.65 9.73
N SER A 195 -14.84 1.06 9.33
CA SER A 195 -15.22 0.89 7.94
C SER A 195 -16.56 1.59 7.74
N SER A 196 -16.54 2.80 7.19
CA SER A 196 -17.71 3.66 7.04
C SER A 196 -18.13 3.77 5.58
N VAL A 197 -19.38 3.39 5.29
CA VAL A 197 -19.99 3.58 3.98
C VAL A 197 -20.63 4.96 3.96
N PHE A 198 -20.27 5.80 2.98
CA PHE A 198 -20.95 7.06 2.75
C PHE A 198 -21.81 6.98 1.48
N SER A 199 -22.98 7.61 1.54
CA SER A 199 -23.88 7.71 0.40
C SER A 199 -24.73 8.97 0.47
N PHE A 200 -24.89 9.65 -0.65
CA PHE A 200 -25.82 10.76 -0.79
C PHE A 200 -26.44 10.79 -2.18
N LYS A 201 -27.58 11.48 -2.33
CA LYS A 201 -28.16 11.72 -3.64
C LYS A 201 -27.37 12.85 -4.34
N PRO A 202 -26.77 12.62 -5.52
CA PRO A 202 -26.01 13.61 -6.29
C PRO A 202 -26.74 14.95 -6.47
N THR A 203 -28.07 14.87 -6.66
CA THR A 203 -28.95 16.04 -6.83
C THR A 203 -28.87 17.03 -5.66
N LYS A 204 -28.47 16.60 -4.46
CA LYS A 204 -28.29 17.50 -3.31
C LYS A 204 -27.24 18.58 -3.58
N LEU A 205 -26.16 18.27 -4.31
CA LEU A 205 -25.10 19.23 -4.60
C LEU A 205 -25.48 20.25 -5.69
N TYR A 206 -26.69 20.15 -6.25
CA TYR A 206 -27.27 21.13 -7.17
C TYR A 206 -28.26 22.08 -6.48
N HIS A 207 -28.34 22.05 -5.15
CA HIS A 207 -29.16 22.97 -4.35
C HIS A 207 -28.29 23.78 -3.39
N GLU A 208 -28.44 25.11 -3.39
CA GLU A 208 -27.59 25.99 -2.56
C GLU A 208 -27.73 25.74 -1.06
N ASN A 209 -28.91 25.29 -0.61
CA ASN A 209 -29.18 24.99 0.80
C ASN A 209 -28.40 23.77 1.32
N ALA A 210 -27.82 22.95 0.44
CA ALA A 210 -26.94 21.87 0.83
C ALA A 210 -25.58 22.38 1.33
N TYR A 211 -25.19 23.59 0.93
CA TYR A 211 -23.90 24.18 1.26
C TYR A 211 -24.04 25.09 2.48
N GLN A 212 -23.35 24.71 3.55
CA GLN A 212 -23.41 25.39 4.84
C GLN A 212 -22.02 25.84 5.27
N ASN A 213 -21.95 26.91 6.06
CA ASN A 213 -20.70 27.33 6.66
C ASN A 213 -20.24 26.27 7.68
N SER A 214 -18.93 26.10 7.81
CA SER A 214 -18.32 25.16 8.75
C SER A 214 -17.11 25.78 9.43
N VAL A 215 -16.75 25.24 10.59
CA VAL A 215 -15.49 25.58 11.29
C VAL A 215 -14.26 25.09 10.50
N PHE A 216 -14.42 24.09 9.63
CA PHE A 216 -13.32 23.39 8.98
C PHE A 216 -12.81 24.05 7.70
N ILE A 217 -13.67 24.81 7.03
CA ILE A 217 -13.48 25.30 5.67
C ILE A 217 -13.87 26.77 5.59
N SER A 218 -13.02 27.57 4.95
CA SER A 218 -13.32 28.97 4.64
C SER A 218 -14.42 29.03 3.58
N GLY A 219 -15.65 29.28 4.02
CA GLY A 219 -16.83 29.37 3.15
C GLY A 219 -17.85 28.26 3.37
N LYS A 220 -18.74 28.11 2.40
CA LYS A 220 -19.80 27.11 2.37
C LYS A 220 -19.32 25.81 1.76
N ALA A 221 -19.68 24.71 2.40
CA ALA A 221 -19.38 23.36 1.96
C ALA A 221 -20.57 22.43 2.20
N PHE A 222 -20.68 21.37 1.41
CA PHE A 222 -21.55 20.25 1.74
C PHE A 222 -20.74 19.24 2.55
N LEU A 223 -21.18 18.95 3.77
CA LEU A 223 -20.49 18.08 4.72
C LEU A 223 -21.24 16.78 4.95
N LEU A 224 -20.49 15.69 4.98
CA LEU A 224 -20.96 14.37 5.41
C LEU A 224 -20.11 13.91 6.59
N ILE A 225 -20.78 13.51 7.66
CA ILE A 225 -20.13 12.89 8.81
C ILE A 225 -19.77 11.45 8.42
N VAL A 226 -18.48 11.15 8.37
CA VAL A 226 -17.97 9.78 8.16
C VAL A 226 -17.85 9.05 9.49
N CYS A 227 -17.43 9.78 10.54
CA CYS A 227 -17.31 9.28 11.90
C CYS A 227 -17.57 10.41 12.91
N GLU A 228 -18.46 10.18 13.87
CA GLU A 228 -18.57 11.01 15.07
C GLU A 228 -17.77 10.35 16.19
N LEU A 229 -16.67 10.98 16.62
CA LEU A 229 -15.67 10.36 17.51
C LEU A 229 -16.27 9.94 18.86
N ALA A 230 -17.24 10.71 19.37
CA ALA A 230 -17.90 10.43 20.65
C ALA A 230 -18.74 9.14 20.63
N LEU A 231 -19.20 8.71 19.46
CA LEU A 231 -20.03 7.51 19.28
C LEU A 231 -19.21 6.32 18.78
N HIS A 232 -17.93 6.51 18.50
CA HIS A 232 -17.10 5.49 17.86
C HIS A 232 -16.67 4.40 18.87
N PRO A 233 -16.78 3.10 18.53
CA PRO A 233 -16.46 2.03 19.48
C PRO A 233 -14.98 2.01 19.88
N VAL A 234 -14.75 1.71 21.16
CA VAL A 234 -13.42 1.61 21.77
C VAL A 234 -13.10 0.13 22.00
N VAL A 235 -11.92 -0.31 21.54
CA VAL A 235 -11.42 -1.69 21.68
C VAL A 235 -10.86 -1.93 23.08
N ALA A 236 -10.08 -0.97 23.58
CA ALA A 236 -9.46 -1.06 24.88
C ALA A 236 -9.48 0.30 25.57
N VAL A 237 -9.72 0.28 26.87
CA VAL A 237 -9.62 1.44 27.76
C VAL A 237 -8.64 1.04 28.84
N SER A 238 -7.70 1.91 29.15
CA SER A 238 -6.82 1.76 30.32
C SER A 238 -6.87 3.04 31.13
N GLU A 239 -6.88 2.92 32.46
CA GLU A 239 -6.60 4.10 33.28
C GLU A 239 -5.09 4.40 33.20
N LEU A 240 -4.74 5.64 32.86
CA LEU A 240 -3.35 6.08 32.93
C LEU A 240 -2.90 5.95 34.39
N ASN A 241 -1.94 5.04 34.65
CA ASN A 241 -1.36 4.64 35.96
C ASN A 241 -1.79 3.27 36.53
N GLU A 242 -2.57 2.46 35.81
CA GLU A 242 -2.75 1.05 36.20
C GLU A 242 -1.42 0.29 36.05
N LYS A 243 -0.92 -0.30 37.14
CA LYS A 243 0.15 -1.30 37.07
C LYS A 243 -0.42 -2.48 36.29
N PHE A 244 0.22 -2.87 35.20
CA PHE A 244 -0.15 -4.07 34.44
C PHE A 244 -0.21 -5.26 35.40
N ASP A 245 -1.40 -5.77 35.70
CA ASP A 245 -1.54 -7.08 36.32
C ASP A 245 -1.01 -8.11 35.31
N GLU A 246 0.05 -8.83 35.71
CA GLU A 246 0.86 -9.72 34.87
C GLU A 246 0.10 -10.90 34.25
N GLU A 247 -1.21 -11.03 34.43
CA GLU A 247 -2.04 -12.10 33.88
C GLU A 247 -2.58 -11.81 32.47
N VAL A 248 -1.81 -11.12 31.63
CA VAL A 248 -2.05 -11.18 30.18
C VAL A 248 -1.66 -12.60 29.74
N LEU A 249 -2.67 -13.48 29.62
CA LEU A 249 -2.58 -14.81 29.02
C LEU A 249 -1.66 -14.74 27.79
N GLN A 250 -0.41 -15.15 27.98
CA GLN A 250 0.57 -15.23 26.90
C GLN A 250 -0.01 -16.18 25.86
N GLN A 251 -0.51 -15.62 24.75
CA GLN A 251 -0.88 -16.42 23.60
C GLN A 251 0.40 -17.07 23.12
N THR A 252 0.59 -18.34 23.47
CA THR A 252 1.73 -19.12 23.05
C THR A 252 1.75 -19.12 21.53
N ALA A 253 2.75 -18.45 20.95
CA ALA A 253 2.94 -18.40 19.51
C ALA A 253 3.01 -19.85 18.99
N LYS A 254 2.00 -20.28 18.22
CA LYS A 254 2.04 -21.58 17.56
C LYS A 254 3.12 -21.51 16.48
N MET A 255 4.23 -22.22 16.69
CA MET A 255 5.28 -22.35 15.67
C MET A 255 4.64 -22.80 14.35
N LYS A 256 4.88 -22.04 13.27
CA LYS A 256 4.54 -22.44 11.91
C LYS A 256 5.29 -23.75 11.63
N LYS A 257 4.58 -24.86 11.54
CA LYS A 257 5.20 -26.17 11.24
C LYS A 257 5.97 -26.07 9.92
N PRO A 258 7.18 -26.66 9.82
CA PRO A 258 7.91 -26.71 8.56
C PRO A 258 7.05 -27.35 7.48
N GLU A 259 7.15 -26.85 6.24
CA GLU A 259 6.42 -27.41 5.11
C GLU A 259 6.70 -28.91 4.97
N GLU A 260 5.65 -29.70 4.79
CA GLU A 260 5.73 -31.15 4.68
C GLU A 260 6.58 -31.55 3.46
N PHE A 261 7.48 -32.51 3.64
CA PHE A 261 8.44 -32.91 2.61
C PHE A 261 7.82 -33.34 1.28
N ILE A 262 6.59 -33.89 1.31
CA ILE A 262 5.86 -34.32 0.11
C ILE A 262 5.26 -33.16 -0.70
N ASN A 263 5.11 -31.95 -0.13
CA ASN A 263 4.41 -30.85 -0.79
C ASN A 263 5.07 -30.40 -2.09
N LYS A 264 6.41 -30.45 -2.17
CA LYS A 264 7.18 -30.14 -3.39
C LYS A 264 6.90 -31.10 -4.57
N HIS A 265 6.27 -32.24 -4.30
CA HIS A 265 5.99 -33.29 -5.29
C HIS A 265 4.49 -33.47 -5.58
N LYS A 266 3.63 -32.69 -4.93
CA LYS A 266 2.17 -32.79 -5.13
C LYS A 266 1.81 -32.34 -6.54
N THR A 267 1.12 -33.21 -7.26
CA THR A 267 0.51 -32.90 -8.56
C THR A 267 -0.99 -32.65 -8.43
N SER A 268 -1.60 -33.08 -7.33
CA SER A 268 -2.99 -32.77 -6.96
C SER A 268 -3.16 -32.79 -5.43
N PRO A 269 -4.32 -32.40 -4.87
CA PRO A 269 -4.54 -32.38 -3.42
C PRO A 269 -4.24 -33.69 -2.69
N ARG A 270 -4.37 -34.84 -3.37
CA ARG A 270 -4.17 -36.19 -2.80
C ARG A 270 -3.21 -37.07 -3.61
N GLU A 271 -2.52 -36.50 -4.59
CA GLU A 271 -1.56 -37.24 -5.41
C GLU A 271 -0.22 -36.51 -5.53
N ALA A 272 0.87 -37.29 -5.59
CA ALA A 272 2.22 -36.80 -5.82
C ALA A 272 2.97 -37.66 -6.84
N VAL A 273 3.92 -37.05 -7.54
CA VAL A 273 4.86 -37.73 -8.44
C VAL A 273 6.27 -37.38 -8.00
N VAL A 274 7.08 -38.40 -7.72
CA VAL A 274 8.43 -38.26 -7.18
C VAL A 274 9.40 -38.94 -8.13
N ASP A 275 10.27 -38.17 -8.77
CA ASP A 275 11.39 -38.72 -9.53
C ASP A 275 12.54 -39.07 -8.58
N LEU A 276 12.97 -40.33 -8.60
CA LEU A 276 14.07 -40.83 -7.78
C LEU A 276 15.39 -40.88 -8.53
N HIS A 277 15.49 -40.52 -9.81
CA HIS A 277 16.78 -40.40 -10.49
C HIS A 277 17.69 -39.41 -9.75
N ILE A 278 18.95 -39.77 -9.56
CA ILE A 278 19.86 -38.99 -8.70
C ILE A 278 20.09 -37.57 -9.24
N GLU A 279 20.01 -37.41 -10.57
CA GLU A 279 20.06 -36.14 -11.29
C GLU A 279 18.93 -35.18 -10.88
N GLU A 280 17.74 -35.72 -10.58
CA GLU A 280 16.57 -34.93 -10.16
C GLU A 280 16.59 -34.63 -8.66
N LEU A 281 17.39 -35.39 -7.90
CA LEU A 281 17.47 -35.25 -6.44
C LEU A 281 18.64 -34.36 -5.98
N LEU A 282 19.74 -34.30 -6.74
CA LEU A 282 20.96 -33.58 -6.39
C LEU A 282 21.67 -33.01 -7.62
N ASP A 283 22.08 -31.74 -7.54
CA ASP A 283 22.84 -31.07 -8.61
C ASP A 283 24.25 -31.65 -8.82
N ASN A 284 24.87 -32.26 -7.80
CA ASN A 284 26.21 -32.83 -7.89
C ASN A 284 26.35 -34.14 -7.12
N TYR A 285 26.39 -35.25 -7.84
CA TYR A 285 26.57 -36.61 -7.31
C TYR A 285 27.87 -37.28 -7.79
N SER A 286 28.76 -36.55 -8.46
CA SER A 286 29.94 -37.10 -9.16
C SER A 286 30.94 -37.84 -8.26
N LYS A 287 30.89 -37.60 -6.94
CA LYS A 287 31.78 -38.23 -5.94
C LYS A 287 31.11 -39.37 -5.17
N MET A 288 29.83 -39.64 -5.43
CA MET A 288 29.08 -40.67 -4.72
C MET A 288 29.32 -42.03 -5.39
N THR A 289 29.50 -43.05 -4.58
CA THR A 289 29.50 -44.44 -5.03
C THR A 289 28.07 -44.88 -5.37
N ASN A 290 27.93 -45.92 -6.21
CA ASN A 290 26.61 -46.47 -6.54
C ASN A 290 25.80 -46.90 -5.29
N HIS A 291 26.49 -47.36 -4.25
CA HIS A 291 25.86 -47.72 -2.98
C HIS A 291 25.33 -46.49 -2.23
N GLU A 292 26.07 -45.38 -2.22
CA GLU A 292 25.63 -44.11 -1.62
C GLU A 292 24.46 -43.50 -2.39
N ILE A 293 24.49 -43.56 -3.73
CA ILE A 293 23.39 -43.09 -4.58
C ILE A 293 22.11 -43.87 -4.26
N LEU A 294 22.19 -45.20 -4.26
CA LEU A 294 21.05 -46.07 -3.94
C LEU A 294 20.47 -45.76 -2.55
N ASN A 295 21.32 -45.60 -1.54
CA ASN A 295 20.87 -45.28 -0.19
C ASN A 295 20.22 -43.90 -0.10
N TYR A 296 20.74 -42.90 -0.84
CA TYR A 296 20.12 -41.59 -0.90
C TYR A 296 18.71 -41.66 -1.52
N GLN A 297 18.57 -42.35 -2.65
CA GLN A 297 17.30 -42.54 -3.34
C GLN A 297 16.28 -43.26 -2.45
N LEU A 298 16.69 -44.31 -1.73
CA LEU A 298 15.83 -45.03 -0.78
C LEU A 298 15.43 -44.16 0.42
N ASN A 299 16.35 -43.37 0.98
CA ASN A 299 16.03 -42.45 2.07
C ASN A 299 15.01 -41.39 1.62
N TYR A 300 15.20 -40.85 0.42
CA TYR A 300 14.29 -39.88 -0.18
C TYR A 300 12.91 -40.48 -0.43
N PHE A 301 12.87 -41.69 -0.98
CA PHE A 301 11.67 -42.50 -1.15
C PHE A 301 10.90 -42.66 0.17
N THR A 302 11.56 -43.15 1.23
CA THR A 302 10.92 -43.36 2.55
C THR A 302 10.38 -42.05 3.12
N LYS A 303 11.14 -40.95 3.06
CA LYS A 303 10.68 -39.63 3.51
C LYS A 303 9.45 -39.15 2.75
N CYS A 304 9.42 -39.33 1.44
CA CYS A 304 8.26 -39.00 0.61
C CYS A 304 7.05 -39.88 0.95
N LEU A 305 7.27 -41.18 1.14
CA LEU A 305 6.22 -42.12 1.50
C LEU A 305 5.60 -41.78 2.86
N GLU A 306 6.42 -41.65 3.91
CA GLU A 306 5.96 -41.29 5.25
C GLU A 306 5.27 -39.93 5.27
N SER A 307 5.84 -38.93 4.59
CA SER A 307 5.22 -37.62 4.48
C SER A 307 3.90 -37.71 3.71
N GLY A 308 3.77 -38.54 2.68
CA GLY A 308 2.51 -38.73 1.96
C GLY A 308 1.44 -39.45 2.79
N VAL A 309 1.82 -40.48 3.55
CA VAL A 309 0.94 -41.21 4.48
C VAL A 309 0.42 -40.26 5.55
N ASN A 310 1.31 -39.52 6.22
CA ASN A 310 0.93 -38.59 7.29
C ASN A 310 0.03 -37.43 6.82
N ASN A 311 0.06 -37.13 5.52
CA ASN A 311 -0.71 -36.04 4.90
C ASN A 311 -1.86 -36.51 4.02
N TYR A 312 -2.34 -37.74 4.25
CA TYR A 312 -3.56 -38.28 3.65
C TYR A 312 -3.57 -38.31 2.11
N LEU A 313 -2.40 -38.46 1.47
CA LEU A 313 -2.34 -38.74 0.04
C LEU A 313 -2.93 -40.13 -0.22
N THR A 314 -3.62 -40.28 -1.34
CA THR A 314 -4.20 -41.56 -1.77
C THR A 314 -3.33 -42.27 -2.79
N LYS A 315 -2.40 -41.55 -3.44
CA LYS A 315 -1.47 -42.11 -4.43
C LYS A 315 -0.15 -41.33 -4.46
N ILE A 316 0.96 -42.05 -4.53
CA ILE A 316 2.27 -41.49 -4.87
C ILE A 316 2.85 -42.31 -6.03
N THR A 317 3.25 -41.64 -7.10
CA THR A 317 3.91 -42.28 -8.25
C THR A 317 5.41 -42.07 -8.10
N PHE A 318 6.19 -43.15 -8.00
CA PHE A 318 7.65 -43.07 -7.95
C PHE A 318 8.26 -43.47 -9.28
N ILE A 319 9.13 -42.61 -9.83
CA ILE A 319 9.89 -42.86 -11.05
C ILE A 319 11.27 -43.36 -10.64
N HIS A 320 11.61 -44.60 -10.99
CA HIS A 320 12.84 -45.28 -10.53
C HIS A 320 13.73 -45.76 -11.68
N GLY A 321 13.31 -45.57 -12.94
CA GLY A 321 14.05 -45.95 -14.15
C GLY A 321 14.02 -47.45 -14.49
N ILE A 322 14.65 -47.80 -15.62
CA ILE A 322 14.61 -49.14 -16.26
C ILE A 322 15.92 -49.93 -16.03
N GLY A 323 16.75 -49.54 -15.05
CA GLY A 323 18.04 -50.21 -14.79
C GLY A 323 17.90 -51.67 -14.34
N ASP A 324 18.91 -52.20 -13.66
CA ASP A 324 18.96 -53.62 -13.21
C ASP A 324 17.86 -54.02 -12.19
N GLY A 325 16.90 -53.14 -11.90
CA GLY A 325 15.77 -53.41 -11.01
C GLY A 325 16.09 -53.35 -9.51
N VAL A 326 17.34 -53.04 -9.14
CA VAL A 326 17.79 -53.01 -7.73
C VAL A 326 16.99 -52.01 -6.89
N LEU A 327 16.81 -50.76 -7.37
CA LEU A 327 16.06 -49.73 -6.65
C LEU A 327 14.59 -50.14 -6.47
N LYS A 328 13.94 -50.64 -7.53
CA LYS A 328 12.55 -51.16 -7.46
C LYS A 328 12.43 -52.29 -6.44
N ALA A 329 13.33 -53.27 -6.49
CA ALA A 329 13.29 -54.41 -5.57
C ALA A 329 13.38 -53.97 -4.10
N ARG A 330 14.29 -53.04 -3.80
CA ARG A 330 14.44 -52.47 -2.45
C ARG A 330 13.24 -51.62 -2.01
N MET A 331 12.67 -50.81 -2.89
CA MET A 331 11.43 -50.08 -2.60
C MET A 331 10.28 -51.03 -2.26
N LEU A 332 10.13 -52.12 -3.01
CA LEU A 332 9.13 -53.15 -2.76
C LEU A 332 9.37 -53.90 -1.44
N GLU A 333 10.62 -54.06 -1.00
CA GLU A 333 10.93 -54.58 0.35
C GLU A 333 10.42 -53.62 1.43
N ILE A 334 10.73 -52.33 1.33
CA ILE A 334 10.28 -51.30 2.30
C ILE A 334 8.75 -51.22 2.35
N LEU A 335 8.08 -51.26 1.20
CA LEU A 335 6.61 -51.15 1.14
C LEU A 335 5.86 -52.30 1.82
N LYS A 336 6.51 -53.46 2.03
CA LYS A 336 5.92 -54.57 2.80
C LYS A 336 5.77 -54.25 4.29
N GLU A 337 6.48 -53.25 4.80
CA GLU A 337 6.40 -52.82 6.20
C GLU A 337 5.18 -51.92 6.47
N TYR A 338 4.43 -51.53 5.43
CA TYR A 338 3.27 -50.66 5.54
C TYR A 338 1.98 -51.42 5.20
N ASP A 339 1.13 -51.66 6.19
CA ASP A 339 -0.12 -52.41 6.01
C ASP A 339 -1.18 -51.66 5.19
N ASN A 340 -1.03 -50.34 5.04
CA ASN A 340 -2.00 -49.46 4.39
C ASN A 340 -1.59 -49.02 2.98
N VAL A 341 -0.62 -49.69 2.36
CA VAL A 341 -0.18 -49.38 0.99
C VAL A 341 -0.35 -50.57 0.06
N GLN A 342 -0.66 -50.28 -1.20
CA GLN A 342 -0.73 -51.26 -2.27
C GLN A 342 0.06 -50.76 -3.48
N THR A 343 0.83 -51.64 -4.09
CA THR A 343 1.61 -51.31 -5.28
C THR A 343 0.89 -51.70 -6.57
N LYS A 344 1.05 -50.87 -7.59
CA LYS A 344 0.62 -51.16 -8.95
C LYS A 344 1.69 -50.65 -9.91
N ASP A 345 1.98 -51.40 -10.96
CA ASP A 345 2.79 -50.84 -12.05
C ASP A 345 1.99 -49.70 -12.71
N ALA A 346 2.59 -48.52 -12.82
CA ALA A 346 1.87 -47.35 -13.32
C ALA A 346 1.54 -47.49 -14.81
N SER A 347 0.56 -46.72 -15.27
CA SER A 347 0.11 -46.76 -16.68
C SER A 347 1.24 -46.38 -17.63
N MET A 348 1.60 -47.31 -18.52
CA MET A 348 2.61 -47.14 -19.57
C MET A 348 2.40 -45.89 -20.44
N HIS A 349 1.15 -45.44 -20.59
CA HIS A 349 0.79 -44.27 -21.39
C HIS A 349 1.15 -42.92 -20.76
N GLN A 350 1.34 -42.82 -19.44
CA GLN A 350 1.53 -41.54 -18.75
C GLN A 350 2.98 -41.21 -18.42
N PHE A 351 3.83 -42.20 -18.14
CA PHE A 351 5.19 -41.97 -17.62
C PHE A 351 6.28 -42.86 -18.24
N GLY A 352 5.96 -43.74 -19.20
CA GLY A 352 6.94 -44.67 -19.79
C GLY A 352 7.24 -45.91 -18.94
N TYR A 353 8.40 -46.53 -19.15
CA TYR A 353 8.86 -47.68 -18.37
C TYR A 353 9.56 -47.23 -17.07
N GLY A 354 9.44 -47.99 -15.97
CA GLY A 354 10.21 -47.74 -14.74
C GLY A 354 9.51 -46.91 -13.66
N THR A 355 8.18 -47.04 -13.55
CA THR A 355 7.36 -46.32 -12.57
C THR A 355 6.56 -47.26 -11.67
N LEU A 356 6.40 -46.88 -10.41
CA LEU A 356 5.64 -47.61 -9.40
C LEU A 356 4.58 -46.70 -8.78
N ASP A 357 3.30 -47.06 -8.94
CA ASP A 357 2.20 -46.44 -8.20
C ASP A 357 2.12 -47.08 -6.82
N VAL A 358 2.15 -46.25 -5.78
CA VAL A 358 1.87 -46.62 -4.40
C VAL A 358 0.53 -46.00 -4.01
N LEU A 359 -0.50 -46.84 -3.93
CA LEU A 359 -1.83 -46.48 -3.46
C LEU A 359 -1.86 -46.56 -1.94
N ILE A 360 -2.37 -45.53 -1.28
CA ILE A 360 -2.36 -45.42 0.18
C ILE A 360 -3.81 -45.35 0.66
N TRP A 361 -4.15 -46.27 1.56
CA TRP A 361 -5.46 -46.33 2.19
C TRP A 361 -5.41 -45.61 3.53
N HIS A 362 -6.46 -44.83 3.80
CA HIS A 362 -6.67 -44.17 5.09
C HIS A 362 -7.98 -44.68 5.65
N SER A 363 -7.95 -45.24 6.85
CA SER A 363 -9.18 -45.56 7.57
C SER A 363 -9.97 -44.26 7.77
N ALA A 364 -11.28 -44.29 7.53
CA ALA A 364 -12.14 -43.16 7.85
C ALA A 364 -11.98 -42.84 9.34
N GLN A 365 -11.50 -41.63 9.65
CA GLN A 365 -11.55 -41.15 11.02
C GLN A 365 -13.01 -40.86 11.34
N VAL A 366 -13.56 -41.58 12.31
CA VAL A 366 -14.89 -41.35 12.90
C VAL A 366 -14.84 -40.09 13.75
#